data_AF-A0A8C6TDL0-F1
#
_entry.id   AF-A0A8C6TDL0-F1
#
_cell.length_a   1.000
_cell.length_b   1.000
_cell.length_c   1.000
_cell.angle_alpha   90.00
_cell.angle_beta   90.00
_cell.angle_gamma   90.00
#
_symmetry.space_group_name_H-M   'P 1'
#
loop_
_entity.id
_entity.type
_entity.pdbx_description
1 polymer ?
#
loop_
_entity_poly.entity_id
_entity_poly.type
_entity_poly.pdbx_seq_one_letter_code
_entity_poly.pdbx_strand_id
1 'polypeptide(L)'
;PLSVLSSWGVASRRGHSASVVPPVDYVTLNRSAVKAGVVTAKEQSQYRAQRLPRVQPITRQQQSDQPTTAQGRRVLVPDVSFGLVNRPDSPLGLLLAHEYSQRWIQEQLKRDEMENRRLSDARVKLRTITDTRTSVLRKTHSLPTETPQNQILPRTSRYSQVGPALDTFRDAQSRTRALKALEREAPSRRGQGHGVYNLD
;
A
#
# COMPACT_ATOMS: atom_id res chain seq x y z
N PRO A 1 -13.53 45.51 12.88
CA PRO A 1 -14.20 44.23 13.24
C PRO A 1 -13.87 43.13 12.21
N LEU A 2 -12.79 42.40 12.48
CA LEU A 2 -12.26 41.32 11.63
C LEU A 2 -12.80 39.98 12.13
N SER A 3 -13.81 39.40 11.48
CA SER A 3 -14.30 38.07 11.87
C SER A 3 -15.19 37.40 10.82
N VAL A 4 -14.67 37.03 9.63
CA VAL A 4 -15.42 36.12 8.73
C VAL A 4 -14.55 35.09 7.98
N LEU A 5 -13.22 35.20 7.95
CA LEU A 5 -12.39 34.31 7.11
C LEU A 5 -11.79 33.07 7.81
N SER A 6 -12.28 32.67 8.99
CA SER A 6 -11.66 31.58 9.78
C SER A 6 -12.33 30.20 9.66
N SER A 7 -13.17 29.94 8.65
CA SER A 7 -13.77 28.60 8.49
C SER A 7 -13.66 28.07 7.07
N TRP A 8 -12.43 27.77 6.64
CA TRP A 8 -12.27 26.69 5.67
C TRP A 8 -12.51 25.39 6.41
N GLY A 9 -13.74 24.88 6.29
CA GLY A 9 -14.11 23.54 6.74
C GLY A 9 -13.35 22.52 5.91
N VAL A 10 -12.09 22.26 6.25
CA VAL A 10 -11.38 21.08 5.76
C VAL A 10 -12.10 19.90 6.38
N ALA A 11 -12.85 19.15 5.58
CA ALA A 11 -13.27 17.82 5.95
C ALA A 11 -12.00 17.05 6.33
N SER A 12 -11.79 16.84 7.63
CA SER A 12 -10.70 16.01 8.11
C SER A 12 -10.86 14.68 7.41
N ARG A 13 -9.95 14.41 6.46
CA ARG A 13 -9.88 13.15 5.73
C ARG A 13 -9.56 12.12 6.80
N ARG A 14 -10.61 11.58 7.41
CA ARG A 14 -10.55 10.44 8.31
C ARG A 14 -9.85 9.38 7.49
N GLY A 15 -8.58 9.15 7.81
CA GLY A 15 -7.78 8.14 7.15
C GLY A 15 -8.63 6.88 7.09
N HIS A 16 -8.61 6.21 5.94
CA HIS A 16 -9.16 4.88 5.84
C HIS A 16 -8.24 3.97 6.67
N SER A 17 -8.33 4.09 8.00
CA SER A 17 -8.08 2.98 8.90
C SER A 17 -8.95 1.87 8.34
N ALA A 18 -8.32 0.75 8.01
CA ALA A 18 -8.95 -0.49 7.54
C ALA A 18 -10.37 -0.58 8.09
N SER A 19 -11.36 -0.89 7.26
CA SER A 19 -12.73 -1.13 7.72
C SER A 19 -12.69 -2.14 8.85
N VAL A 20 -12.60 -1.64 10.09
CA VAL A 20 -12.81 -2.41 11.30
C VAL A 20 -14.29 -2.61 11.23
N VAL A 21 -14.70 -3.69 10.55
CA VAL A 21 -16.03 -4.26 10.73
C VAL A 21 -16.19 -4.27 12.25
N PRO A 22 -17.15 -3.52 12.81
CA PRO A 22 -17.33 -3.49 14.25
C PRO A 22 -17.46 -4.96 14.69
N PRO A 23 -16.77 -5.38 15.76
CA PRO A 23 -16.87 -6.75 16.22
C PRO A 23 -18.35 -7.06 16.38
N VAL A 24 -18.84 -8.03 15.61
CA VAL A 24 -20.26 -8.39 15.60
C VAL A 24 -20.64 -8.76 17.02
N ASP A 25 -21.55 -8.00 17.61
CA ASP A 25 -22.06 -8.30 18.94
C ASP A 25 -23.02 -9.49 18.86
N TYR A 26 -22.44 -10.68 19.00
CA TYR A 26 -23.18 -11.93 18.99
C TYR A 26 -24.19 -12.02 20.14
N VAL A 27 -24.05 -11.24 21.21
CA VAL A 27 -24.98 -11.30 22.35
C VAL A 27 -26.31 -10.63 21.99
N THR A 28 -26.26 -9.43 21.42
CA THR A 28 -27.48 -8.73 20.97
C THR A 28 -28.15 -9.44 19.79
N LEU A 29 -27.35 -9.96 18.85
CA LEU A 29 -27.86 -10.78 17.74
C LEU A 29 -28.55 -12.06 18.23
N ASN A 30 -27.94 -12.79 19.16
CA ASN A 30 -28.54 -14.00 19.70
C ASN A 30 -29.82 -13.70 20.49
N ARG A 31 -29.85 -12.57 21.21
CA ARG A 31 -31.04 -12.13 21.94
C ARG A 31 -32.18 -11.78 21.01
N SER A 32 -31.92 -11.09 19.89
CA SER A 32 -32.96 -10.77 18.90
C SER A 32 -33.45 -12.02 18.17
N ALA A 33 -32.56 -12.96 17.85
CA ALA A 33 -32.93 -14.23 17.22
C ALA A 33 -33.88 -15.07 18.09
N VAL A 34 -33.65 -15.12 19.42
CA VAL A 34 -34.56 -15.79 20.36
C VAL A 34 -35.91 -15.08 20.44
N LYS A 35 -35.90 -13.73 20.50
CA LYS A 35 -37.14 -12.94 20.50
C LYS A 35 -37.95 -13.10 19.21
N ALA A 36 -37.28 -13.24 18.08
CA ALA A 36 -37.90 -13.46 16.79
C ALA A 36 -38.36 -14.92 16.56
N GLY A 37 -38.07 -15.83 17.50
CA GLY A 37 -38.41 -17.25 17.37
C GLY A 37 -37.59 -18.00 16.33
N VAL A 38 -36.49 -17.41 15.84
CA VAL A 38 -35.60 -18.00 14.84
C VAL A 38 -34.74 -19.10 15.46
N VAL A 39 -34.39 -18.96 16.74
CA VAL A 39 -33.61 -19.94 17.49
C VAL A 39 -34.21 -20.12 18.88
N THR A 40 -34.24 -21.35 19.38
CA THR A 40 -34.69 -21.64 20.74
C THR A 40 -33.54 -21.47 21.73
N ALA A 41 -33.84 -21.00 22.95
CA ALA A 41 -32.84 -20.86 24.02
C ALA A 41 -32.06 -22.16 24.30
N LYS A 42 -32.74 -23.31 24.18
CA LYS A 42 -32.16 -24.65 24.33
C LYS A 42 -31.09 -24.94 23.27
N GLU A 43 -31.35 -24.58 22.01
CA GLU A 43 -30.42 -24.78 20.90
C GLU A 43 -29.18 -23.90 21.05
N GLN A 44 -29.34 -22.64 21.48
CA GLN A 44 -28.20 -21.77 21.78
C GLN A 44 -27.34 -22.30 22.93
N SER A 45 -27.96 -22.86 23.98
CA SER A 45 -27.26 -23.47 25.10
C SER A 45 -26.45 -24.70 24.67
N GLN A 46 -27.05 -25.61 23.89
CA GLN A 46 -26.36 -26.79 23.35
C GLN A 46 -25.22 -26.40 22.42
N TYR A 47 -25.42 -25.42 21.55
CA TYR A 47 -24.39 -24.90 20.66
C TYR A 47 -23.16 -24.35 21.42
N ARG A 48 -23.40 -23.64 22.53
CA ARG A 48 -22.32 -23.13 23.40
C ARG A 48 -21.62 -24.26 24.16
N ALA A 49 -22.34 -25.32 24.55
CA ALA A 49 -21.76 -26.47 25.24
C ALA A 49 -20.85 -27.31 24.32
N GLN A 50 -21.19 -27.41 23.03
CA GLN A 50 -20.40 -28.17 22.05
C GLN A 50 -19.19 -27.40 21.52
N ARG A 51 -19.21 -26.07 21.58
CA ARG A 51 -18.06 -25.24 21.18
C ARG A 51 -17.19 -24.97 22.40
N LEU A 52 -15.94 -25.47 22.37
CA LEU A 52 -14.88 -25.11 23.33
C LEU A 52 -14.86 -23.60 23.59
N PRO A 53 -14.51 -23.14 24.81
CA PRO A 53 -14.51 -21.71 25.12
C PRO A 53 -13.51 -20.98 24.22
N ARG A 54 -14.03 -20.32 23.17
CA ARG A 54 -13.28 -19.27 22.47
C ARG A 54 -13.01 -18.19 23.50
N VAL A 55 -11.73 -17.83 23.65
CA VAL A 55 -11.26 -16.67 24.41
C VAL A 55 -12.22 -15.52 24.14
N GLN A 56 -13.00 -15.14 25.15
CA GLN A 56 -13.87 -13.97 25.05
C GLN A 56 -12.94 -12.76 24.95
N PRO A 57 -13.13 -11.85 23.96
CA PRO A 57 -12.47 -10.57 24.03
C PRO A 57 -13.00 -9.88 25.29
N ILE A 58 -12.08 -9.53 26.20
CA ILE A 58 -12.37 -8.84 27.46
C ILE A 58 -13.17 -7.58 27.14
N THR A 59 -14.50 -7.67 27.26
CA THR A 59 -15.37 -6.52 27.17
C THR A 59 -15.35 -5.91 28.56
N ARG A 60 -14.73 -4.73 28.66
CA ARG A 60 -14.44 -4.01 29.91
C ARG A 60 -15.71 -3.47 30.59
N GLN A 61 -16.78 -4.22 30.77
CA GLN A 61 -17.97 -3.76 31.48
C GLN A 61 -18.70 -4.92 32.14
N GLN A 62 -18.07 -5.49 33.18
CA GLN A 62 -18.72 -6.25 34.26
C GLN A 62 -17.65 -6.63 35.30
N GLN A 63 -17.21 -5.63 36.07
CA GLN A 63 -16.55 -5.83 37.36
C GLN A 63 -17.40 -5.12 38.40
N SER A 64 -18.51 -5.75 38.76
CA SER A 64 -19.18 -5.54 40.04
C SER A 64 -19.67 -6.91 40.46
N ASP A 65 -19.07 -7.41 41.54
CA ASP A 65 -19.60 -8.48 42.37
C ASP A 65 -19.44 -9.91 41.83
N GLN A 66 -18.20 -10.42 41.85
CA GLN A 66 -17.88 -11.70 42.51
C GLN A 66 -16.36 -11.90 42.69
N PRO A 67 -15.94 -12.64 43.73
CA PRO A 67 -14.56 -12.65 44.21
C PRO A 67 -13.71 -13.63 43.39
N THR A 68 -12.78 -13.12 42.60
CA THR A 68 -11.77 -13.94 41.93
C THR A 68 -10.71 -14.36 42.95
N THR A 69 -10.91 -15.52 43.56
CA THR A 69 -9.85 -16.23 44.26
C THR A 69 -8.76 -16.61 43.26
N ALA A 70 -7.51 -16.30 43.61
CA ALA A 70 -6.28 -16.77 42.96
C ALA A 70 -5.86 -16.14 41.62
N GLN A 71 -5.79 -14.81 41.54
CA GLN A 71 -4.68 -14.16 40.81
C GLN A 71 -4.15 -12.97 41.63
N GLY A 72 -3.17 -13.28 42.49
CA GLY A 72 -2.17 -12.36 43.02
C GLY A 72 -2.69 -11.01 43.55
N ARG A 73 -3.11 -10.99 44.81
CA ARG A 73 -2.94 -9.78 45.63
C ARG A 73 -1.44 -9.52 45.70
N ARG A 74 -0.91 -8.75 44.75
CA ARG A 74 0.45 -8.22 44.84
C ARG A 74 0.42 -7.27 46.02
N VAL A 75 0.95 -7.73 47.14
CA VAL A 75 1.47 -6.82 48.16
C VAL A 75 2.44 -5.93 47.41
N LEU A 76 2.10 -4.66 47.26
CA LEU A 76 3.00 -3.65 46.72
C LEU A 76 4.14 -3.51 47.72
N VAL A 77 5.19 -4.31 47.53
CA VAL A 77 6.49 -4.07 48.16
C VAL A 77 6.97 -2.72 47.61
N PRO A 78 7.52 -1.80 48.43
CA PRO A 78 7.87 -0.43 48.01
C PRO A 78 8.92 -0.33 46.89
N ASP A 79 9.47 -1.44 46.43
CA ASP A 79 10.55 -1.52 45.46
C ASP A 79 10.12 -2.38 44.25
N VAL A 80 9.08 -1.93 43.54
CA VAL A 80 8.67 -2.51 42.25
C VAL A 80 8.88 -1.49 41.14
N SER A 81 9.68 -1.85 40.14
CA SER A 81 9.85 -1.06 38.93
C SER A 81 8.65 -1.24 38.00
N PHE A 82 7.98 -0.14 37.66
CA PHE A 82 6.89 -0.13 36.68
C PHE A 82 7.48 -0.16 35.26
N GLY A 83 7.10 -1.15 34.46
CA GLY A 83 7.55 -1.31 33.08
C GLY A 83 7.32 -2.72 32.54
N LEU A 84 7.41 -2.88 31.22
CA LEU A 84 7.48 -4.21 30.61
C LEU A 84 8.86 -4.79 30.90
N VAL A 85 8.92 -5.83 31.73
CA VAL A 85 10.17 -6.58 31.89
C VAL A 85 10.37 -7.36 30.60
N ASN A 86 11.34 -6.96 29.78
CA ASN A 86 11.75 -7.75 28.62
C ASN A 86 12.37 -9.04 29.16
N ARG A 87 11.56 -10.09 29.23
CA ARG A 87 12.05 -11.44 29.49
C ARG A 87 13.01 -11.76 28.33
N PRO A 88 14.28 -12.11 28.60
CA PRO A 88 15.17 -12.53 27.54
C PRO A 88 14.55 -13.75 26.86
N ASP A 89 14.61 -13.77 25.52
CA ASP A 89 14.11 -14.90 24.75
C ASP A 89 14.81 -16.19 25.21
N SER A 90 14.04 -17.27 25.28
CA SER A 90 14.62 -18.58 25.57
C SER A 90 15.69 -18.90 24.52
N PRO A 91 16.86 -19.47 24.89
CA PRO A 91 17.90 -19.82 23.93
C PRO A 91 17.38 -20.68 22.76
N LEU A 92 16.44 -21.58 23.04
CA LEU A 92 15.75 -22.38 22.03
C LEU A 92 14.85 -21.54 21.12
N GLY A 93 14.20 -20.52 21.67
CA GLY A 93 13.37 -19.58 20.91
C GLY A 93 14.20 -18.77 19.91
N LEU A 94 15.39 -18.32 20.32
CA LEU A 94 16.32 -17.62 19.43
C LEU A 94 16.81 -18.51 18.28
N LEU A 95 17.17 -19.76 18.58
CA LEU A 95 17.60 -20.71 17.55
C LEU A 95 16.49 -21.00 16.54
N LEU A 96 15.26 -21.20 17.02
CA LEU A 96 14.11 -21.41 16.14
C LEU A 96 13.81 -20.15 15.32
N ALA A 97 13.80 -18.97 15.93
CA ALA A 97 13.56 -17.72 15.22
C ALA A 97 14.60 -17.49 14.12
N HIS A 98 15.87 -17.76 14.40
CA HIS A 98 16.95 -17.69 13.43
C HIS A 98 16.71 -18.64 12.24
N GLU A 99 16.50 -19.94 12.50
CA GLU A 99 16.23 -20.94 11.47
C GLU A 99 15.02 -20.57 10.59
N TYR A 100 13.90 -20.17 11.20
CA TYR A 100 12.70 -19.82 10.45
C TYR A 100 12.87 -18.52 9.66
N SER A 101 13.57 -17.52 10.20
CA SER A 101 13.86 -16.28 9.47
C SER A 101 14.72 -16.53 8.23
N GLN A 102 15.76 -17.37 8.35
CA GLN A 102 16.61 -17.73 7.22
C GLN A 102 15.83 -18.50 6.15
N ARG A 103 15.00 -19.48 6.55
CA ARG A 103 14.13 -20.21 5.61
C ARG A 103 13.18 -19.29 4.88
N TRP A 104 12.58 -18.34 5.59
CA TRP A 104 11.68 -17.36 4.99
C TRP A 104 12.39 -16.49 3.94
N ILE A 105 13.57 -15.97 4.26
CA ILE A 105 14.37 -15.17 3.31
C ILE A 105 14.69 -15.99 2.06
N GLN A 106 15.16 -17.23 2.22
CA GLN A 106 15.46 -18.10 1.08
C GLN A 106 14.23 -18.39 0.23
N GLU A 107 13.07 -18.56 0.84
CA GLU A 107 11.82 -18.79 0.12
C GLU A 107 11.37 -17.54 -0.65
N GLN A 108 11.53 -16.34 -0.08
CA GLN A 108 11.28 -15.09 -0.81
C GLN A 108 12.21 -14.95 -2.01
N LEU A 109 13.52 -15.16 -1.84
CA LEU A 109 14.47 -15.10 -2.95
C LEU A 109 14.14 -16.08 -4.09
N LYS A 110 13.73 -17.31 -3.74
CA LYS A 110 13.28 -18.30 -4.74
C LYS A 110 12.00 -17.86 -5.46
N ARG A 111 11.04 -17.26 -4.75
CA ARG A 111 9.81 -16.72 -5.36
C ARG A 111 10.14 -15.60 -6.35
N ASP A 112 11.01 -14.68 -5.95
CA ASP A 112 11.44 -13.55 -6.78
C ASP A 112 12.18 -14.02 -8.03
N GLU A 113 13.09 -14.99 -7.89
CA GLU A 113 13.79 -15.59 -9.02
C GLU A 113 12.83 -16.26 -9.99
N MET A 114 11.87 -17.03 -9.48
CA MET A 114 10.84 -17.69 -10.29
C MET A 114 9.97 -16.68 -11.03
N GLU A 115 9.56 -15.60 -10.38
CA GLU A 115 8.76 -14.55 -11.01
C GLU A 115 9.58 -13.80 -12.07
N ASN A 116 10.85 -13.49 -11.79
CA ASN A 116 11.72 -12.85 -12.76
C ASN A 116 11.96 -13.74 -14.01
N ARG A 117 12.14 -15.05 -13.82
CA ARG A 117 12.21 -16.03 -14.92
C ARG A 117 10.91 -16.08 -15.73
N ARG A 118 9.75 -16.07 -15.08
CA ARG A 118 8.44 -16.00 -15.79
C ARG A 118 8.30 -14.73 -16.61
N LEU A 119 8.68 -13.59 -16.04
CA LEU A 119 8.66 -12.30 -16.73
C LEU A 119 9.66 -12.27 -17.90
N SER A 120 10.86 -12.84 -17.74
CA SER A 120 11.81 -12.95 -18.84
C SER A 120 11.28 -13.85 -19.96
N ASP A 121 10.69 -15.00 -19.63
CA ASP A 121 10.12 -15.91 -20.62
C ASP A 121 8.93 -15.29 -21.35
N ALA A 122 8.07 -14.56 -20.63
CA ALA A 122 6.97 -13.79 -21.22
C ALA A 122 7.49 -12.69 -22.15
N ARG A 123 8.55 -11.97 -21.77
CA ARG A 123 9.22 -10.96 -22.60
C ARG A 123 9.87 -11.57 -23.84
N VAL A 124 10.46 -12.77 -23.74
CA VAL A 124 11.01 -13.50 -24.89
C VAL A 124 9.89 -13.87 -25.85
N LYS A 125 8.77 -14.41 -25.37
CA LYS A 125 7.58 -14.72 -26.18
C LYS A 125 7.00 -13.47 -26.87
N LEU A 126 6.98 -12.34 -26.17
CA LEU A 126 6.59 -11.04 -26.72
C LEU A 126 7.60 -10.45 -27.72
N ARG A 127 8.85 -10.93 -27.78
CA ARG A 127 9.80 -10.56 -28.85
C ARG A 127 9.65 -11.43 -30.09
N THR A 128 9.08 -12.63 -29.95
CA THR A 128 8.60 -13.45 -31.06
C THR A 128 7.24 -12.94 -31.56
N ILE A 129 7.14 -11.65 -31.86
CA ILE A 129 6.00 -11.12 -32.60
C ILE A 129 6.20 -11.55 -34.05
N THR A 130 5.35 -12.44 -34.54
CA THR A 130 5.30 -12.73 -35.98
C THR A 130 5.04 -11.42 -36.72
N ASP A 131 5.84 -11.12 -37.73
CA ASP A 131 5.62 -9.91 -38.52
C ASP A 131 4.17 -9.91 -39.06
N THR A 132 3.42 -8.85 -38.75
CA THR A 132 2.11 -8.65 -39.36
C THR A 132 2.30 -8.35 -40.85
N ARG A 133 1.29 -8.62 -41.70
CA ARG A 133 1.31 -8.28 -43.13
C ARG A 133 1.79 -6.84 -43.39
N THR A 134 1.43 -5.90 -42.52
CA THR A 134 1.89 -4.50 -42.60
C THR A 134 3.38 -4.31 -42.28
N SER A 135 3.93 -5.04 -41.29
CA SER A 135 5.36 -5.03 -40.97
C SER A 135 6.18 -5.59 -42.14
N VAL A 136 5.72 -6.70 -42.73
CA VAL A 136 6.33 -7.27 -43.95
C VAL A 136 6.33 -6.27 -45.09
N LEU A 137 5.18 -5.65 -45.39
CA LEU A 137 5.08 -4.66 -46.48
C LEU A 137 5.99 -3.45 -46.26
N ARG A 138 6.17 -2.98 -45.02
CA ARG A 138 7.11 -1.89 -44.69
C ARG A 138 8.58 -2.28 -44.85
N LYS A 139 8.91 -3.56 -44.66
CA LYS A 139 10.27 -4.09 -44.88
C LYS A 139 10.56 -4.30 -46.37
N THR A 140 9.56 -4.74 -47.14
CA THR A 140 9.72 -5.06 -48.57
C THR A 140 9.55 -3.85 -49.48
N HIS A 141 8.71 -2.88 -49.10
CA HIS A 141 8.62 -1.61 -49.80
C HIS A 141 9.55 -0.61 -49.13
N SER A 142 10.67 -0.29 -49.78
CA SER A 142 11.36 0.95 -49.50
C SER A 142 10.36 2.09 -49.64
N LEU A 143 10.16 2.87 -48.57
CA LEU A 143 9.54 4.18 -48.68
C LEU A 143 10.25 4.92 -49.82
N PRO A 144 9.53 5.64 -50.71
CA PRO A 144 10.17 6.43 -51.74
C PRO A 144 11.25 7.25 -51.05
N THR A 145 12.52 6.95 -51.36
CA THR A 145 13.65 7.75 -50.92
C THR A 145 13.40 9.10 -51.54
N GLU A 146 12.91 10.03 -50.73
CA GLU A 146 12.81 11.40 -51.15
C GLU A 146 14.23 11.87 -51.39
N THR A 147 14.53 12.02 -52.67
CA THR A 147 15.57 12.91 -53.13
C THR A 147 15.51 14.20 -52.29
N PRO A 148 16.65 14.76 -51.85
CA PRO A 148 16.64 16.02 -51.12
C PRO A 148 16.37 17.17 -52.10
N GLN A 149 15.23 17.15 -52.78
CA GLN A 149 14.65 18.30 -53.42
C GLN A 149 13.73 18.93 -52.39
N ASN A 150 14.32 19.78 -51.55
CA ASN A 150 13.69 20.93 -50.92
C ASN A 150 12.19 20.76 -50.69
N GLN A 151 11.82 19.75 -49.89
CA GLN A 151 10.48 19.67 -49.34
C GLN A 151 10.38 20.73 -48.27
N ILE A 152 10.14 21.94 -48.76
CA ILE A 152 9.35 22.93 -48.08
C ILE A 152 8.01 22.24 -47.86
N LEU A 153 7.90 21.45 -46.78
CA LEU A 153 6.64 21.33 -46.08
C LEU A 153 6.16 22.77 -45.97
N PRO A 154 4.97 23.14 -46.50
CA PRO A 154 4.44 24.45 -46.22
C PRO A 154 4.25 24.45 -44.70
N ARG A 155 5.23 25.04 -44.00
CA ARG A 155 5.08 25.50 -42.63
C ARG A 155 3.85 26.36 -42.74
N THR A 156 2.69 25.80 -42.39
CA THR A 156 1.46 26.56 -42.47
C THR A 156 1.75 27.77 -41.59
N SER A 157 1.79 28.97 -42.16
CA SER A 157 2.12 30.20 -41.43
C SER A 157 1.18 30.46 -40.24
N ARG A 158 0.14 29.62 -40.12
CA ARG A 158 -0.81 29.49 -39.03
C ARG A 158 -0.21 29.06 -37.69
N TYR A 159 0.97 28.47 -37.64
CA TYR A 159 1.61 28.09 -36.38
C TYR A 159 3.04 28.66 -36.31
N SER A 160 3.12 29.95 -35.97
CA SER A 160 4.33 30.51 -35.40
C SER A 160 4.49 29.94 -33.99
N GLN A 161 5.67 29.44 -33.64
CA GLN A 161 5.97 29.00 -32.28
C GLN A 161 6.01 30.23 -31.38
N VAL A 162 4.86 30.61 -30.85
CA VAL A 162 4.75 31.72 -29.90
C VAL A 162 5.39 31.26 -28.58
N GLY A 163 6.28 32.08 -28.04
CA GLY A 163 6.86 31.85 -26.72
C GLY A 163 5.77 31.75 -25.63
N PRO A 164 6.12 31.28 -24.43
CA PRO A 164 5.18 31.21 -23.33
C PRO A 164 4.51 32.57 -23.10
N ALA A 165 3.17 32.59 -23.11
CA ALA A 165 2.40 33.82 -22.97
C ALA A 165 2.50 34.47 -21.58
N LEU A 166 2.95 33.69 -20.58
CA LEU A 166 3.09 34.12 -19.19
C LEU A 166 4.44 33.64 -18.65
N ASP A 167 5.13 34.53 -17.94
CA ASP A 167 6.27 34.16 -17.10
C ASP A 167 5.76 33.98 -15.66
N THR A 168 5.80 32.74 -15.17
CA THR A 168 5.31 32.39 -13.83
C THR A 168 6.37 32.55 -12.75
N PHE A 169 7.60 32.85 -13.14
CA PHE A 169 8.71 33.09 -12.22
C PHE A 169 8.69 34.53 -11.71
N ARG A 170 8.99 34.70 -10.41
CA ARG A 170 9.06 36.02 -9.79
C ARG A 170 10.27 36.83 -10.28
N ASP A 171 11.40 36.15 -10.53
CA ASP A 171 12.65 36.74 -11.03
C ASP A 171 13.25 35.91 -12.17
N ALA A 172 13.90 36.56 -13.15
CA ALA A 172 14.58 35.85 -14.25
C ALA A 172 15.68 34.88 -13.77
N GLN A 173 16.34 35.20 -12.66
CA GLN A 173 17.35 34.32 -12.03
C GLN A 173 16.71 33.07 -11.40
N SER A 174 15.49 33.19 -10.90
CA SER A 174 14.76 32.04 -10.36
C SER A 174 14.36 31.06 -11.46
N ARG A 175 14.02 31.57 -12.65
CA ARG A 175 13.75 30.78 -13.85
C ARG A 175 14.97 29.98 -14.30
N THR A 176 16.13 30.63 -14.45
CA THR A 176 17.36 29.94 -14.89
C THR A 176 17.80 28.90 -13.88
N ARG A 177 17.65 29.18 -12.57
CA ARG A 177 17.94 28.21 -11.50
C ARG A 177 17.00 27.01 -11.56
N ALA A 178 15.71 27.20 -11.77
CA ALA A 178 14.73 26.13 -11.90
C ALA A 178 14.97 25.25 -13.13
N LEU A 179 15.29 25.86 -14.29
CA LEU A 179 15.63 25.11 -15.50
C LEU A 179 16.92 24.30 -15.32
N LYS A 180 17.96 24.89 -14.73
CA LYS A 180 19.20 24.17 -14.40
C LYS A 180 18.96 23.04 -13.39
N ALA A 181 18.04 23.22 -12.44
CA ALA A 181 17.66 22.17 -11.51
C ALA A 181 16.93 21.04 -12.23
N LEU A 182 16.00 21.35 -13.16
CA LEU A 182 15.34 20.35 -14.00
C LEU A 182 16.32 19.57 -14.88
N GLU A 183 17.29 20.25 -15.48
CA GLU A 183 18.34 19.60 -16.30
C GLU A 183 19.23 18.68 -15.48
N ARG A 184 19.57 19.07 -14.24
CA ARG A 184 20.34 18.24 -13.30
C ARG A 184 19.52 17.10 -12.71
N GLU A 185 18.24 17.37 -12.45
CA GLU A 185 17.30 16.40 -11.91
C GLU A 185 16.91 15.39 -12.96
N ALA A 186 16.91 15.72 -14.26
CA ALA A 186 16.61 14.81 -15.36
C ALA A 186 17.57 13.61 -15.36
N PRO A 187 17.17 12.46 -14.80
CA PRO A 187 18.01 11.27 -14.79
C PRO A 187 17.63 10.46 -16.03
N SER A 188 18.56 10.13 -16.93
CA SER A 188 18.43 9.17 -18.05
C SER A 188 17.02 8.58 -18.23
N ARG A 189 16.06 9.38 -18.71
CA ARG A 189 14.65 8.99 -18.76
C ARG A 189 14.44 8.08 -19.96
N ARG A 190 14.81 6.81 -19.83
CA ARG A 190 14.28 5.73 -20.68
C ARG A 190 13.20 5.00 -19.89
N GLY A 191 11.94 5.34 -20.13
CA GLY A 191 10.78 4.63 -19.60
C GLY A 191 9.70 5.55 -19.03
N GLN A 192 8.43 5.17 -19.22
CA GLN A 192 7.29 5.87 -18.62
C GLN A 192 7.08 5.44 -17.16
N GLY A 193 6.88 6.43 -16.28
CA GLY A 193 6.21 6.23 -15.01
C GLY A 193 7.12 6.24 -13.78
N HIS A 194 7.00 7.34 -13.01
CA HIS A 194 7.35 7.57 -11.61
C HIS A 194 8.77 7.20 -11.11
N GLY A 195 9.49 8.25 -10.70
CA GLY A 195 10.88 8.22 -10.29
C GLY A 195 11.16 7.32 -9.09
N VAL A 196 12.17 6.47 -9.27
CA VAL A 196 12.92 5.85 -8.19
C VAL A 196 14.35 6.31 -8.38
N TYR A 197 14.86 7.09 -7.44
CA TYR A 197 16.27 7.47 -7.40
C TYR A 197 17.03 6.23 -6.92
N ASN A 198 17.84 5.63 -7.79
CA ASN A 198 18.88 4.72 -7.34
C ASN A 198 20.06 5.60 -6.93
N LEU A 199 20.33 5.65 -5.62
CA LEU A 199 21.58 6.18 -5.10
C LEU A 199 22.56 5.01 -5.10
N ASP A 200 23.49 5.04 -6.06
CA ASP A 200 24.73 4.25 -5.98
C ASP A 200 25.67 4.88 -4.94
#